data_AF-A0A286RH18-F1
#
_entry.id   AF-A0A286RH18-F1
#
_cell.length_a   1.000
_cell.length_b   1.000
_cell.length_c   1.000
_cell.angle_alpha   90.00
_cell.angle_beta   90.00
_cell.angle_gamma   90.00
#
_symmetry.space_group_name_H-M   'P 1'
#
loop_
_entity.id
_entity.type
_entity.pdbx_description
1 polymer ?
#
loop_
_entity_poly.entity_id
_entity_poly.type
_entity_poly.pdbx_seq_one_letter_code
_entity_poly.pdbx_strand_id
1 'polypeptide(L)'
;MGPEGAGILFVREPLWEVLRPTSLGWNSVEHAFDFDRIEFCLKPSAARYEGGSANMVGFIGLYSSLRLLHNYGTERLQNRVLDLTDYLVERLTKLGLTVVSDRSTREHSSGIVAVEWPSKSLGNVQGKLLERGIVTSVRSGRLRMSPHAYNDFSDVDALVDALSEILRSQ
;
A
#
# COMPACT_ATOMS: atom_id res chain seq x y z
N MET A 1 -6.24 -0.87 -2.94
CA MET A 1 -7.48 -1.55 -2.52
C MET A 1 -7.80 -2.68 -3.51
N GLY A 2 -6.88 -3.61 -3.72
CA GLY A 2 -7.07 -4.71 -4.69
C GLY A 2 -7.06 -6.06 -3.98
N PRO A 3 -7.43 -7.14 -4.68
CA PRO A 3 -7.32 -8.48 -4.15
C PRO A 3 -5.85 -8.86 -3.94
N GLU A 4 -5.59 -9.68 -2.93
CA GLU A 4 -4.28 -10.31 -2.73
C GLU A 4 -3.93 -11.20 -3.93
N GLY A 5 -2.64 -11.26 -4.27
CA GLY A 5 -2.14 -12.09 -5.38
C GLY A 5 -2.34 -11.50 -6.78
N ALA A 6 -2.79 -10.24 -6.91
CA ALA A 6 -2.83 -9.51 -8.16
C ALA A 6 -1.91 -8.28 -8.09
N GLY A 7 -0.92 -8.22 -8.99
CA GLY A 7 0.05 -7.14 -9.06
C GLY A 7 0.37 -6.76 -10.50
N ILE A 8 1.07 -5.64 -10.67
CA ILE A 8 1.50 -5.13 -11.98
C ILE A 8 3.02 -4.95 -11.93
N LEU A 9 3.69 -5.43 -12.98
CA LEU A 9 5.09 -5.15 -13.24
C LEU A 9 5.19 -4.21 -14.43
N PHE A 10 5.91 -3.10 -14.26
CA PHE A 10 6.31 -2.24 -15.37
C PHE A 10 7.78 -2.50 -15.69
N VAL A 11 8.07 -2.85 -16.94
CA VAL A 11 9.44 -2.98 -17.44
C VAL A 11 9.58 -2.08 -18.65
N ARG A 12 10.52 -1.13 -18.59
CA ARG A 12 10.81 -0.24 -19.72
C ARG A 12 11.40 -1.05 -20.88
N GLU A 13 10.99 -0.74 -22.10
CA GLU A 13 11.33 -1.49 -23.32
C GLU A 13 12.81 -1.85 -23.51
N PRO A 14 13.78 -0.92 -23.36
CA PRO A 14 15.20 -1.26 -23.53
C PRO A 14 15.73 -2.29 -22.51
N LEU A 15 15.01 -2.51 -21.41
CA LEU A 15 15.40 -3.49 -20.39
C LEU A 15 14.93 -4.90 -20.73
N TRP A 16 14.05 -5.10 -21.71
CA TRP A 16 13.53 -6.43 -22.04
C TRP A 16 14.60 -7.38 -22.58
N GLU A 17 15.67 -6.85 -23.18
CA GLU A 17 16.79 -7.64 -23.71
C GLU A 17 17.83 -7.98 -22.65
N VAL A 18 17.96 -7.14 -21.62
CA VAL A 18 18.97 -7.28 -20.57
C VAL A 18 18.43 -8.07 -19.37
N LEU A 19 17.15 -7.88 -19.05
CA LEU A 19 16.50 -8.58 -17.94
C LEU A 19 16.04 -9.97 -18.38
N ARG A 20 16.53 -10.99 -17.66
CA ARG A 20 16.14 -12.38 -17.88
C ARG A 20 14.94 -12.73 -16.99
N PRO A 21 13.84 -13.27 -17.54
CA PRO A 21 12.74 -13.78 -16.71
C PRO A 21 13.23 -14.89 -15.78
N THR A 22 12.89 -14.81 -14.49
CA THR A 22 13.23 -15.83 -13.49
C THR A 22 12.23 -16.99 -13.46
N SER A 23 11.01 -16.74 -13.92
CA SER A 23 9.96 -17.75 -14.11
C SER A 23 9.52 -17.70 -15.57
N LEU A 24 9.65 -18.83 -16.25
CA LEU A 24 9.27 -19.01 -17.65
C LEU A 24 8.19 -20.08 -17.71
N GLY A 25 7.30 -19.95 -18.68
CA GLY A 25 6.37 -21.00 -19.02
C GLY A 25 5.77 -20.79 -20.40
N TRP A 26 4.75 -21.56 -20.71
CA TRP A 26 4.12 -21.60 -22.04
C TRP A 26 3.67 -20.21 -22.54
N ASN A 27 3.24 -19.32 -21.65
CA ASN A 27 2.78 -17.99 -22.02
C ASN A 27 3.91 -16.93 -22.14
N SER A 28 5.17 -17.30 -21.89
CA SER A 28 6.32 -16.38 -22.08
C SER A 28 6.74 -16.21 -23.55
N VAL A 29 6.32 -17.10 -24.44
CA VAL A 29 6.80 -17.19 -25.84
C VAL A 29 5.76 -16.71 -26.86
N GLU A 30 6.21 -16.31 -28.06
CA GLU A 30 5.33 -15.73 -29.10
C GLU A 30 4.21 -16.67 -29.56
N HIS A 31 4.52 -17.95 -29.74
CA HIS A 31 3.58 -18.98 -30.23
C HIS A 31 3.00 -19.82 -29.08
N ALA A 32 2.65 -19.19 -27.96
CA ALA A 32 2.23 -19.85 -26.72
C ALA A 32 1.10 -20.89 -26.86
N PHE A 33 0.18 -20.70 -27.83
CA PHE A 33 -0.96 -21.59 -28.06
C PHE A 33 -0.77 -22.56 -29.24
N ASP A 34 0.40 -22.54 -29.89
CA ASP A 34 0.76 -23.51 -30.92
C ASP A 34 1.41 -24.72 -30.24
N PHE A 35 0.63 -25.78 -30.07
CA PHE A 35 1.09 -26.99 -29.40
C PHE A 35 1.87 -27.93 -30.32
N ASP A 36 1.84 -27.68 -31.63
CA ASP A 36 2.55 -28.48 -32.63
C ASP A 36 3.95 -27.91 -32.91
N ARG A 37 4.15 -26.60 -32.67
CA ARG A 37 5.42 -25.89 -32.86
C ARG A 37 6.01 -25.40 -31.54
N ILE A 38 6.94 -26.16 -30.98
CA ILE A 38 7.63 -25.81 -29.73
C ILE A 38 8.90 -25.01 -30.04
N GLU A 39 8.83 -23.68 -29.89
CA GLU A 39 9.97 -22.78 -30.07
C GLU A 39 10.18 -21.86 -28.87
N PHE A 40 11.45 -21.70 -28.47
CA PHE A 40 11.82 -20.79 -27.39
C PHE A 40 12.14 -19.39 -27.93
N CYS A 41 11.09 -18.67 -28.34
CA CYS A 41 11.18 -17.26 -28.73
C CYS A 41 10.37 -16.41 -27.74
N LEU A 42 11.05 -15.65 -26.86
CA LEU A 42 10.40 -14.82 -25.87
C LEU A 42 9.63 -13.68 -26.55
N LYS A 43 8.40 -13.42 -26.10
CA LYS A 43 7.57 -12.31 -26.60
C LYS A 43 8.35 -11.00 -26.63
N PRO A 44 8.29 -10.17 -27.69
CA PRO A 44 9.00 -8.89 -27.77
C PRO A 44 8.28 -7.79 -26.96
N SER A 45 7.86 -8.12 -25.73
CA SER A 45 7.15 -7.23 -24.81
C SER A 45 7.33 -7.71 -23.38
N ALA A 46 6.91 -6.90 -22.41
CA ALA A 46 6.90 -7.29 -21.00
C ALA A 46 6.02 -8.54 -20.71
N ALA A 47 5.14 -8.95 -21.62
CA ALA A 47 4.38 -10.20 -21.47
C ALA A 47 5.28 -11.46 -21.38
N ARG A 48 6.57 -11.38 -21.75
CA ARG A 48 7.54 -12.47 -21.53
C ARG A 48 7.72 -12.86 -20.05
N TYR A 49 7.38 -11.96 -19.12
CA TYR A 49 7.46 -12.20 -17.67
C TYR A 49 6.19 -12.88 -17.09
N GLU A 50 5.20 -13.19 -17.92
CA GLU A 50 3.93 -13.83 -17.52
C GLU A 50 3.88 -15.30 -17.99
N GLY A 51 4.71 -16.15 -17.41
CA GLY A 51 4.95 -17.50 -17.97
C GLY A 51 3.79 -18.50 -17.91
N GLY A 52 2.79 -18.26 -17.07
CA GLY A 52 1.71 -19.23 -16.85
C GLY A 52 0.32 -18.67 -17.11
N SER A 53 -0.68 -19.44 -16.71
CA SER A 53 -2.08 -18.99 -16.70
C SER A 53 -2.25 -17.80 -15.74
N ALA A 54 -2.91 -16.76 -16.22
CA ALA A 54 -3.16 -15.55 -15.46
C ALA A 54 -4.06 -15.80 -14.24
N ASN A 55 -3.84 -15.03 -13.15
CA ASN A 55 -4.80 -14.90 -12.05
C ASN A 55 -6.01 -14.07 -12.51
N MET A 56 -6.89 -14.66 -13.32
CA MET A 56 -8.00 -13.96 -13.97
C MET A 56 -8.93 -13.26 -12.96
N VAL A 57 -9.29 -13.95 -11.88
CA VAL A 57 -10.15 -13.39 -10.82
C VAL A 57 -9.46 -12.23 -10.11
N GLY A 58 -8.18 -12.38 -9.79
CA GLY A 58 -7.38 -11.31 -9.20
C GLY A 58 -7.30 -10.08 -10.11
N PHE A 59 -7.10 -10.27 -11.41
CA PHE A 59 -7.04 -9.17 -12.37
C PHE A 59 -8.38 -8.45 -12.56
N ILE A 60 -9.50 -9.17 -12.56
CA ILE A 60 -10.83 -8.54 -12.60
C ILE A 60 -11.07 -7.65 -11.37
N GLY A 61 -10.68 -8.15 -10.18
CA GLY A 61 -10.75 -7.37 -8.95
C GLY A 61 -9.82 -6.16 -8.96
N LEU A 62 -8.58 -6.33 -9.41
CA LEU A 62 -7.61 -5.24 -9.54
C LEU A 62 -8.08 -4.18 -10.53
N TYR A 63 -8.57 -4.57 -11.71
CA TYR A 63 -9.16 -3.67 -12.70
C TYR A 63 -10.29 -2.83 -12.10
N SER A 64 -11.20 -3.47 -11.36
CA SER A 64 -12.31 -2.78 -10.71
C SER A 64 -11.83 -1.76 -9.67
N SER A 65 -10.81 -2.10 -8.86
CA SER A 65 -10.18 -1.16 -7.93
C SER A 65 -9.51 0.00 -8.65
N LEU A 66 -8.76 -0.26 -9.72
CA LEU A 66 -8.06 0.78 -10.46
C LEU A 66 -9.06 1.73 -11.13
N ARG A 67 -10.14 1.19 -11.69
CA ARG A 67 -11.23 1.99 -12.28
C ARG A 67 -11.87 2.90 -11.23
N LEU A 68 -12.14 2.38 -10.03
CA LEU A 68 -12.67 3.18 -8.92
C LEU A 68 -11.73 4.35 -8.58
N LEU A 69 -10.44 4.08 -8.39
CA LEU A 69 -9.46 5.11 -8.06
C LEU A 69 -9.29 6.14 -9.19
N HIS A 70 -9.26 5.67 -10.44
CA HIS A 70 -9.16 6.51 -11.62
C HIS A 70 -10.35 7.47 -11.75
N ASN A 71 -11.57 7.00 -11.48
CA ASN A 71 -12.79 7.82 -11.54
C ASN A 71 -12.78 8.99 -10.52
N TYR A 72 -12.10 8.84 -9.39
CA TYR A 72 -11.95 9.93 -8.41
C TYR A 72 -10.83 10.92 -8.78
N GLY A 73 -9.88 10.51 -9.62
CA GLY A 73 -8.70 11.28 -9.99
C GLY A 73 -7.55 11.14 -8.98
N THR A 74 -6.34 10.89 -9.48
CA THR A 74 -5.15 10.66 -8.63
C THR A 74 -4.77 11.87 -7.79
N GLU A 75 -4.83 13.08 -8.36
CA GLU A 75 -4.51 14.32 -7.66
C GLU A 75 -5.47 14.60 -6.50
N ARG A 76 -6.78 14.40 -6.73
CA ARG A 76 -7.80 14.57 -5.69
C ARG A 76 -7.61 13.57 -4.55
N LEU A 77 -7.33 12.31 -4.89
CA LEU A 77 -7.05 11.26 -3.90
C LEU A 77 -5.77 11.58 -3.10
N GLN A 78 -4.71 12.02 -3.77
CA GLN A 78 -3.46 12.42 -3.14
C GLN A 78 -3.70 13.56 -2.16
N ASN A 79 -4.35 14.65 -2.58
CA ASN A 79 -4.63 15.78 -1.72
C ASN A 79 -5.47 15.36 -0.51
N ARG A 80 -6.53 14.56 -0.72
CA ARG A 80 -7.37 14.08 0.38
C ARG A 80 -6.57 13.26 1.41
N VAL A 81 -5.71 12.35 0.95
CA VAL A 81 -4.89 11.52 1.83
C VAL A 81 -3.87 12.37 2.57
N LEU A 82 -3.21 13.32 1.89
CA LEU A 82 -2.25 14.21 2.51
C LEU A 82 -2.89 15.09 3.58
N ASP A 83 -4.04 15.70 3.29
CA ASP A 83 -4.76 16.56 4.24
C ASP A 83 -5.18 15.78 5.50
N LEU A 84 -5.61 14.51 5.35
CA LEU A 84 -5.89 13.62 6.48
C LEU A 84 -4.62 13.31 7.29
N THR A 85 -3.50 13.02 6.62
CA THR A 85 -2.26 12.73 7.33
C THR A 85 -1.64 13.95 7.98
N ASP A 86 -1.78 15.14 7.40
CA ASP A 86 -1.32 16.40 7.98
C ASP A 86 -2.10 16.70 9.26
N TYR A 87 -3.42 16.53 9.22
CA TYR A 87 -4.27 16.63 10.41
C TYR A 87 -3.89 15.61 11.49
N LEU A 88 -3.67 14.35 11.10
CA LEU A 88 -3.22 13.30 12.01
C LEU A 88 -1.87 13.65 12.65
N VAL A 89 -0.90 14.12 11.88
CA VAL A 89 0.42 14.55 12.37
C VAL A 89 0.30 15.68 13.38
N GLU A 90 -0.49 16.71 13.07
CA GLU A 90 -0.74 17.83 13.98
C GLU A 90 -1.28 17.33 15.33
N ARG A 91 -2.28 16.43 15.28
CA ARG A 91 -2.94 15.90 16.48
C ARG A 91 -2.02 15.00 17.30
N LEU A 92 -1.25 14.13 16.67
CA LEU A 92 -0.25 13.28 17.35
C LEU A 92 0.87 14.10 17.99
N THR A 93 1.33 15.15 17.29
CA THR A 93 2.35 16.06 17.83
C THR A 93 1.83 16.81 19.05
N LYS A 94 0.57 17.26 19.03
CA LYS A 94 -0.10 17.86 20.21
C LYS A 94 -0.25 16.90 21.39
N LEU A 95 -0.31 15.58 21.14
CA LEU A 95 -0.26 14.56 22.19
C LEU A 95 1.16 14.31 22.73
N GLY A 96 2.19 14.96 22.20
CA GLY A 96 3.58 14.77 22.60
C GLY A 96 4.25 13.52 22.01
N LEU A 97 3.67 12.92 20.97
CA LEU A 97 4.26 11.78 20.27
C LEU A 97 5.24 12.26 19.19
N THR A 98 6.39 11.58 19.08
CA THR A 98 7.37 11.85 18.03
C THR A 98 6.94 11.21 16.71
N VAL A 99 6.61 12.01 15.71
CA VAL A 99 6.35 11.57 14.35
C VAL A 99 7.68 11.32 13.62
N VAL A 100 7.86 10.12 13.06
CA VAL A 100 9.09 9.75 12.34
C VAL A 100 8.96 9.75 10.82
N SER A 101 7.72 9.85 10.31
CA SER A 101 7.49 10.02 8.88
C SER A 101 8.08 11.35 8.41
N ASP A 102 8.72 11.39 7.24
CA ASP A 102 9.21 12.63 6.66
C ASP A 102 8.02 13.57 6.35
N ARG A 103 8.09 14.78 6.93
CA ARG A 103 7.14 15.89 6.77
C ARG A 103 7.85 17.20 6.44
N SER A 104 9.10 17.13 5.99
CA SER A 104 9.91 18.31 5.64
C SER A 104 9.32 19.10 4.49
N THR A 105 8.75 18.41 3.50
CA THR A 105 7.96 19.01 2.42
C THR A 105 6.72 18.18 2.12
N ARG A 106 5.77 18.77 1.38
CA ARG A 106 4.56 18.06 0.96
C ARG A 106 4.87 16.94 -0.04
N GLU A 107 5.92 17.09 -0.84
CA GLU A 107 6.36 16.10 -1.83
C GLU A 107 6.97 14.86 -1.18
N HIS A 108 7.60 15.01 0.00
CA HIS A 108 8.13 13.89 0.77
C HIS A 108 7.06 13.20 1.63
N SER A 109 5.90 13.83 1.77
CA SER A 109 4.80 13.32 2.58
C SER A 109 4.09 12.16 1.90
N SER A 110 3.78 11.12 2.68
CA SER A 110 2.98 9.98 2.25
C SER A 110 1.72 9.79 3.11
N GLY A 111 0.80 8.96 2.62
CA GLY A 111 -0.39 8.49 3.33
C GLY A 111 -0.11 7.60 4.55
N ILE A 112 1.15 7.46 4.98
CA ILE A 112 1.56 6.65 6.12
C ILE A 112 2.19 7.55 7.18
N VAL A 113 1.63 7.52 8.39
CA VAL A 113 2.17 8.18 9.58
C VAL A 113 2.68 7.11 10.54
N ALA A 114 3.92 7.24 10.98
CA ALA A 114 4.47 6.41 12.04
C ALA A 114 4.96 7.28 13.20
N VAL A 115 4.74 6.80 14.42
CA VAL A 115 5.17 7.46 15.66
C VAL A 115 6.00 6.54 16.52
N GLU A 116 6.93 7.14 17.26
CA GLU A 116 7.56 6.49 18.41
C GLU A 116 6.57 6.48 19.57
N TRP A 117 6.54 5.36 20.28
CA TRP A 117 5.71 5.23 21.47
C TRP A 117 6.60 5.19 22.72
N PRO A 118 6.30 5.97 23.77
CA PRO A 118 7.16 6.06 24.95
C PRO A 118 7.40 4.73 25.68
N SER A 119 6.42 3.81 25.66
CA SER A 119 6.51 2.52 26.34
C SER A 119 6.97 1.37 25.42
N LYS A 120 7.66 0.38 25.97
CA LYS A 120 8.06 -0.85 25.24
C LYS A 120 6.88 -1.78 24.87
N SER A 121 5.65 -1.49 25.30
CA SER A 121 4.49 -2.39 25.12
C SER A 121 3.60 -2.02 23.92
N LEU A 122 4.18 -1.68 22.77
CA LEU A 122 3.43 -1.33 21.56
C LEU A 122 2.38 -2.38 21.14
N GLY A 123 2.61 -3.67 21.42
CA GLY A 123 1.62 -4.73 21.19
C GLY A 123 0.37 -4.57 22.07
N ASN A 124 0.51 -4.12 23.31
CA ASN A 124 -0.62 -3.82 24.20
C ASN A 124 -1.40 -2.60 23.68
N VAL A 125 -0.69 -1.54 23.28
CA VAL A 125 -1.33 -0.36 22.65
C VAL A 125 -2.14 -0.76 21.42
N GLN A 126 -1.55 -1.56 20.52
CA GLN A 126 -2.25 -2.05 19.33
C GLN A 126 -3.48 -2.88 19.69
N GLY A 127 -3.38 -3.77 20.70
CA GLY A 127 -4.50 -4.56 21.20
C GLY A 127 -5.64 -3.69 21.73
N LYS A 128 -5.34 -2.70 22.58
CA LYS A 128 -6.32 -1.75 23.12
C LYS A 128 -7.01 -0.91 22.03
N LEU A 129 -6.29 -0.55 20.98
CA LEU A 129 -6.88 0.13 19.82
C LEU A 129 -7.82 -0.82 19.05
N LEU A 130 -7.41 -2.07 18.85
CA LEU A 130 -8.22 -3.06 18.15
C LEU A 130 -9.52 -3.39 18.90
N GLU A 131 -9.49 -3.46 20.23
CA GLU A 131 -10.69 -3.61 21.09
C GLU A 131 -11.71 -2.48 20.88
N ARG A 132 -11.26 -1.30 20.42
CA ARG A 132 -12.09 -0.14 20.07
C ARG A 132 -12.44 -0.10 18.57
N GLY A 133 -12.10 -1.14 17.81
CA GLY A 133 -12.31 -1.19 16.36
C GLY A 133 -11.30 -0.40 15.53
N ILE A 134 -10.21 0.08 16.14
CA ILE A 134 -9.19 0.92 15.49
C ILE A 134 -8.01 0.06 15.08
N VAL A 135 -7.90 -0.23 13.79
CA VAL A 135 -6.86 -1.10 13.25
C VAL A 135 -5.60 -0.31 12.91
N THR A 136 -4.50 -0.63 13.59
CA THR A 136 -3.17 -0.07 13.35
C THR A 136 -2.14 -1.19 13.18
N SER A 137 -0.90 -0.85 12.85
CA SER A 137 0.19 -1.83 12.70
C SER A 137 1.42 -1.42 13.48
N VAL A 138 2.11 -2.38 14.11
CA VAL A 138 3.44 -2.15 14.70
C VAL A 138 4.51 -2.63 13.73
N ARG A 139 5.45 -1.75 13.36
CA ARG A 139 6.55 -2.06 12.44
C ARG A 139 7.84 -1.45 12.96
N SER A 140 8.90 -2.27 13.09
CA SER A 140 10.21 -1.84 13.58
C SER A 140 10.13 -1.03 14.89
N GLY A 141 9.30 -1.48 15.84
CA GLY A 141 9.13 -0.82 17.14
C GLY A 141 8.39 0.52 17.09
N ARG A 142 7.59 0.78 16.05
CA ARG A 142 6.81 2.01 15.89
C ARG A 142 5.35 1.71 15.61
N LEU A 143 4.45 2.57 16.11
CA LEU A 143 3.04 2.51 15.78
C LEU A 143 2.81 3.19 14.43
N ARG A 144 2.21 2.48 13.48
CA ARG A 144 1.98 2.93 12.11
C ARG A 144 0.50 2.96 11.78
N MET A 145 0.08 4.10 11.25
CA MET A 145 -1.26 4.41 10.78
C MET A 145 -1.20 4.79 9.31
N SER A 146 -2.15 4.31 8.52
CA SER A 146 -2.17 4.50 7.07
C SER A 146 -3.59 4.81 6.60
N PRO A 147 -4.14 5.99 6.96
CA PRO A 147 -5.46 6.40 6.49
C PRO A 147 -5.44 6.51 4.96
N HIS A 148 -6.61 6.30 4.36
CA HIS A 148 -6.81 6.43 2.91
C HIS A 148 -8.01 7.33 2.61
N ALA A 149 -8.32 7.53 1.34
CA ALA A 149 -9.39 8.43 0.89
C ALA A 149 -10.81 8.08 1.38
N TYR A 150 -11.04 6.85 1.89
CA TYR A 150 -12.31 6.46 2.50
C TYR A 150 -12.39 6.82 3.99
N ASN A 151 -11.30 7.26 4.60
CA ASN A 151 -11.29 7.76 5.96
C ASN A 151 -11.72 9.23 6.02
N ASP A 152 -12.13 9.65 7.21
CA ASP A 152 -12.41 11.04 7.50
C ASP A 152 -11.72 11.58 8.76
N PHE A 153 -11.98 12.85 9.07
CA PHE A 153 -11.37 13.51 10.22
C PHE A 153 -11.88 12.95 11.54
N SER A 154 -13.10 12.39 11.57
CA SER A 154 -13.65 11.75 12.77
C SER A 154 -12.95 10.42 13.07
N ASP A 155 -12.51 9.68 12.05
CA ASP A 155 -11.65 8.51 12.23
C ASP A 155 -10.33 8.90 12.92
N VAL A 156 -9.74 10.03 12.48
CA VAL A 156 -8.51 10.57 13.06
C VAL A 156 -8.74 11.00 14.51
N ASP A 157 -9.86 11.68 14.80
CA ASP A 157 -10.23 12.08 16.14
C ASP A 157 -10.39 10.87 17.07
N ALA A 158 -11.14 9.86 16.65
CA ALA A 158 -11.34 8.64 17.42
C ALA A 158 -10.02 7.91 17.74
N LEU A 159 -9.10 7.85 16.78
CA LEU A 159 -7.75 7.33 16.99
C LEU A 159 -6.99 8.15 18.03
N VAL A 160 -6.94 9.47 17.88
CA VAL A 160 -6.17 10.37 18.74
C VAL A 160 -6.71 10.34 20.17
N ASP A 161 -8.03 10.33 20.34
CA ASP A 161 -8.67 10.26 21.66
C ASP A 161 -8.35 8.93 22.35
N ALA A 162 -8.41 7.82 21.62
CA ALA A 162 -8.01 6.52 22.15
C ALA A 162 -6.53 6.49 22.55
N LEU A 163 -5.63 7.05 21.74
CA LEU A 163 -4.21 7.15 22.09
C LEU A 163 -3.98 8.02 23.33
N SER A 164 -4.71 9.13 23.46
CA SER A 164 -4.65 10.02 24.62
C SER A 164 -5.07 9.33 25.92
N GLU A 165 -6.14 8.54 25.88
CA GLU A 165 -6.56 7.72 27.03
C GLU A 165 -5.53 6.65 27.37
N ILE A 166 -4.98 5.97 26.37
CA ILE A 166 -3.95 4.95 26.59
C ILE A 166 -2.72 5.59 27.25
N LEU A 167 -2.26 6.75 26.77
CA LEU A 167 -1.14 7.48 27.36
C LEU A 167 -1.40 7.88 28.82
N ARG A 168 -2.61 8.32 29.15
CA ARG A 168 -3.00 8.66 30.54
C ARG A 168 -3.11 7.45 31.47
N SER A 169 -3.30 6.26 30.91
CA SER A 169 -3.41 5.01 31.66
C SER A 169 -2.08 4.28 31.88
N GLN A 170 -0.96 4.85 31.41
CA GLN A 170 0.40 4.34 31.60
C GLN A 170 1.08 5.05 32.77
#